data_AF-A0A7X0GUV8-F1
#
_entry.id   AF-A0A7X0GUV8-F1
#
_cell.length_a   1.000
_cell.length_b   1.000
_cell.length_c   1.000
_cell.angle_alpha   90.00
_cell.angle_beta   90.00
_cell.angle_gamma   90.00
#
_symmetry.space_group_name_H-M   'P 1'
#
loop_
_entity.id
_entity.type
_entity.pdbx_description
1 polymer ?
#
loop_
_entity_poly.entity_id
_entity_poly.type
_entity_poly.pdbx_seq_one_letter_code
_entity_poly.pdbx_strand_id
1 'polypeptide(L)' 'MPRSAAAPYELVRLALPRRTYGIGHLNNVGEVLAATVKDKERIPGHRMVEQPPLLGHLRCKLEPVPH' A
#
# COMPACT_ATOMS: atom_id res chain seq x y z
N MET A 1 21.71 14.00 0.41
CA MET A 1 20.29 13.61 0.41
C MET A 1 20.06 12.70 1.60
N PRO A 2 19.27 13.07 2.62
CA PRO A 2 18.97 12.12 3.69
C PRO A 2 18.17 10.97 3.07
N ARG A 3 18.75 9.75 3.08
CA ARG A 3 18.01 8.52 2.79
C ARG A 3 16.83 8.49 3.75
N SER A 4 15.60 8.37 3.26
CA SER A 4 14.49 8.06 4.18
C SER A 4 14.86 6.74 4.86
N ALA A 5 14.81 6.72 6.19
CA ALA A 5 15.05 5.49 6.92
C ALA A 5 13.98 4.49 6.47
N ALA A 6 14.40 3.38 5.86
CA ALA A 6 13.47 2.34 5.45
C ALA A 6 12.65 1.91 6.68
N ALA A 7 11.33 1.86 6.54
CA ALA A 7 10.48 1.37 7.61
C ALA A 7 10.93 -0.08 7.93
N PRO A 8 11.08 -0.44 9.21
CA PRO A 8 11.52 -1.78 9.58
C PRO A 8 10.56 -2.88 9.10
N TYR A 9 9.31 -2.50 8.80
CA TYR A 9 8.30 -3.37 8.23
C TYR A 9 7.53 -2.66 7.12
N GLU A 10 7.36 -3.33 5.98
CA GLU A 10 6.53 -2.88 4.85
C GLU A 10 5.08 -3.33 5.07
N LEU A 11 4.40 -2.70 6.03
CA LEU A 11 3.04 -3.07 6.41
C LEU A 11 2.00 -2.16 5.77
N VAL A 12 0.88 -2.76 5.35
CA VAL A 12 -0.33 -2.04 4.93
C VAL A 12 -1.34 -2.05 6.07
N ARG A 13 -1.83 -0.86 6.45
CA ARG A 13 -2.82 -0.71 7.53
C ARG A 13 -4.24 -0.76 6.99
N LEU A 14 -5.05 -1.68 7.51
CA LEU A 14 -6.50 -1.72 7.29
C LEU A 14 -7.22 -0.94 8.40
N ALA A 15 -7.52 0.34 8.14
CA ALA A 15 -8.19 1.20 9.11
C ALA A 15 -9.72 1.06 9.02
N LEU A 16 -10.36 0.52 10.07
CA LEU A 16 -11.81 0.34 10.13
C LEU A 16 -12.48 1.47 10.95
N PRO A 17 -13.28 2.34 10.33
CA PRO A 17 -14.09 3.33 11.03
C PRO A 17 -15.16 2.67 11.92
N ARG A 18 -15.38 3.25 13.10
CA ARG A 18 -16.29 2.70 14.11
C ARG A 18 -17.74 2.74 13.62
N ARG A 19 -18.42 1.59 13.70
CA ARG A 19 -19.86 1.42 13.40
C ARG A 19 -20.28 1.84 11.97
N THR A 20 -19.33 1.91 11.03
CA THR A 20 -19.62 2.32 9.64
C THR A 20 -19.86 1.14 8.71
N TYR A 21 -19.15 0.03 8.91
CA TYR A 21 -19.16 -1.10 7.99
C TYR A 21 -19.78 -2.36 8.63
N GLY A 22 -20.58 -3.09 7.85
CA GLY A 22 -21.14 -4.39 8.22
C GLY A 22 -20.28 -5.57 7.77
N ILE A 23 -20.70 -6.79 8.12
CA ILE A 23 -19.98 -8.04 7.82
C ILE A 23 -19.71 -8.20 6.32
N GLY A 24 -20.66 -7.85 5.46
CA GLY A 24 -20.48 -7.94 4.00
C GLY A 24 -19.29 -7.13 3.47
N HIS A 25 -19.03 -5.94 4.02
CA HIS A 25 -17.86 -5.15 3.65
C HIS A 25 -16.55 -5.83 4.06
N LEU A 26 -16.53 -6.44 5.25
CA LEU A 26 -15.35 -7.13 5.76
C LEU A 26 -15.07 -8.41 4.96
N ASN A 27 -16.11 -9.16 4.59
CA ASN A 27 -15.99 -10.34 3.74
C ASN A 27 -15.42 -9.97 2.37
N ASN A 28 -15.97 -8.93 1.72
CA ASN A 28 -15.47 -8.45 0.44
C ASN A 28 -13.98 -8.03 0.51
N VAL A 29 -13.58 -7.30 1.56
CA VAL A 29 -12.16 -6.95 1.77
C VAL A 29 -11.31 -8.21 1.91
N GLY A 30 -11.77 -9.20 2.68
CA GLY A 30 -11.08 -10.49 2.84
C GLY A 30 -10.92 -11.26 1.52
N GLU A 31 -11.97 -11.34 0.72
CA GLU A 31 -11.96 -11.99 -0.60
C GLU A 31 -10.98 -11.31 -1.56
N VAL A 32 -11.02 -9.97 -1.63
CA VAL A 32 -10.10 -9.20 -2.49
C VAL A 32 -8.65 -9.37 -2.04
N LEU A 33 -8.37 -9.35 -0.73
CA LEU A 33 -7.02 -9.58 -0.21
C LEU A 33 -6.52 -11.00 -0.51
N ALA A 34 -7.38 -12.02 -0.35
CA ALA A 34 -7.03 -13.39 -0.68
C ALA A 34 -6.70 -13.55 -2.17
N ALA A 35 -7.51 -12.95 -3.05
CA ALA A 35 -7.26 -12.94 -4.50
C ALA A 35 -5.95 -12.21 -4.85
N THR A 36 -5.67 -11.08 -4.20
CA THR A 36 -4.44 -10.30 -4.41
C THR A 36 -3.19 -11.10 -4.02
N VAL A 37 -3.23 -11.83 -2.90
CA VAL A 37 -2.10 -12.67 -2.46
C VAL A 37 -1.87 -13.86 -3.40
N LYS A 38 -2.94 -14.46 -3.93
CA LYS A 38 -2.85 -15.55 -4.91
C LYS A 38 -2.08 -15.13 -6.18
N ASP A 39 -2.28 -13.88 -6.60
CA ASP A 39 -1.70 -13.30 -7.82
C ASP A 39 -0.53 -12.33 -7.53
N LYS A 40 0.14 -12.46 -6.38
CA LYS A 40 1.16 -11.49 -5.90
C LYS A 40 2.28 -11.19 -6.92
N GLU A 41 2.62 -12.14 -7.78
CA GLU A 41 3.67 -12.00 -8.79
C GLU A 41 3.28 -11.03 -9.91
N ARG A 42 1.98 -10.78 -10.10
CA ARG A 42 1.46 -9.81 -11.07
C ARG A 42 1.51 -8.37 -10.57
N ILE A 43 1.86 -8.16 -9.29
CA ILE A 43 1.91 -6.83 -8.68
C ILE A 43 3.33 -6.27 -8.90
N PRO A 44 3.50 -5.25 -9.76
CA PRO A 44 4.83 -4.70 -10.02
C PRO A 44 5.37 -3.97 -8.79
N GLY A 45 6.68 -4.04 -8.61
CA GLY A 45 7.39 -3.14 -7.69
C GLY A 45 7.21 -1.70 -8.15
N HIS A 46 7.24 -0.74 -7.21
CA HIS A 46 7.13 0.68 -7.53
C HIS A 46 8.43 1.40 -7.19
N ARG A 47 8.86 2.30 -8.07
CA ARG A 47 9.98 3.20 -7.83
C ARG A 47 9.47 4.60 -7.58
N MET A 48 10.08 5.28 -6.62
CA MET A 48 9.77 6.67 -6.33
C MET A 48 10.50 7.59 -7.31
N VAL A 49 9.73 8.41 -8.04
CA VAL A 49 10.25 9.33 -9.07
C VAL A 49 10.40 10.74 -8.51
N GLU A 50 9.50 11.13 -7.61
CA GLU A 50 9.52 12.44 -6.95
C GLU A 50 9.17 12.26 -5.48
N GLN A 51 10.00 12.79 -4.58
CA GLN A 51 9.70 12.84 -3.15
C GLN A 51 10.00 14.24 -2.58
N PRO A 52 8.98 14.97 -2.10
CA PRO A 52 9.20 16.23 -1.39
C PRO A 52 10.02 16.03 -0.10
N PRO A 53 10.77 17.06 0.34
CA PRO A 53 11.59 16.98 1.55
C PRO A 53 10.76 16.88 2.84
N LEU A 54 9.50 17.29 2.82
CA LEU A 54 8.57 17.22 3.94
C LEU A 54 7.33 16.40 3.55
N LEU A 55 6.85 15.54 4.47
CA LEU A 55 5.66 14.70 4.28
C LEU A 55 5.70 13.86 2.98
N GLY A 56 6.88 13.33 2.63
CA GLY A 56 7.11 12.61 1.38
C GLY A 56 6.08 11.50 1.11
N HIS A 57 5.68 10.73 2.13
CA HIS A 57 4.70 9.65 1.99
C HIS A 57 3.29 10.10 1.56
N LEU A 58 2.93 11.37 1.75
CA LEU A 58 1.63 11.92 1.33
C LEU A 58 1.66 12.47 -0.10
N ARG A 59 2.85 12.78 -0.62
CA ARG A 59 3.03 13.55 -1.86
C ARG A 59 4.04 12.93 -2.82
N CYS A 60 4.54 11.74 -2.54
CA CYS A 60 5.47 11.04 -3.41
C CYS A 60 4.78 10.60 -4.70
N LYS A 61 5.50 10.68 -5.81
CA LYS A 61 5.06 10.07 -7.07
C LYS A 61 5.81 8.76 -7.27
N LEU A 62 5.07 7.72 -7.59
CA LEU A 62 5.56 6.37 -7.81
C LEU A 62 5.26 5.96 -9.26
N GLU A 63 6.21 5.27 -9.89
CA GLU A 63 6.00 4.62 -11.18
C GLU A 63 6.22 3.10 -11.03
N PRO A 64 5.47 2.27 -11.76
CA PRO A 64 5.69 0.83 -11.76
C PRO A 64 7.03 0.52 -12.41
N VAL A 65 7.77 -0.41 -11.81
CA VAL A 65 8.97 -1.00 -12.40
C VAL A 65 8.51 -2.18 -13.25
N PRO A 66 8.74 -2.16 -14.58
CA PRO A 66 8.44 -3.31 -15.44
C PRO A 66 9.17 -4.55 -14.91
N HIS A 67 8.48 -5.70 -14.93
CA HIS A 67 9.06 -6.99 -14.57
C HIS A 67 10.18 -7.41 -15.54
#